data_AF-A0A9P7YU79-F1
#
_entry.id   AF-A0A9P7YU79-F1
#
_cell.length_a   1.000
_cell.length_b   1.000
_cell.length_c   1.000
_cell.angle_alpha   90.00
_cell.angle_beta   90.00
_cell.angle_gamma   90.00
#
_symmetry.space_group_name_H-M   'P 1'
#
loop_
_entity.id
_entity.type
_entity.pdbx_description
1 polymer ?
#
loop_
_entity_poly.entity_id
_entity_poly.type
_entity_poly.pdbx_seq_one_letter_code
_entity_poly.pdbx_strand_id
1 'polypeptide(L)'
;MAYLIDELRRRNEHQLPQPKICYHYCRDDETGQASYIFSALILSLLQQFPGLKGTFFDWYKLAEASGNFEPATDIKQLEEFLQKILETLDRPLFIVIDGLDELKVILSSRPQEEILEQLDEIVKIDLSSNGERDRVIVEKTVERKLSNLSEDVRALVVETLSRLAQGSAIWTKMIVELIEVRRIRALDPMRDFLEKVPLPEQLSQLYVSLFSRCTSNDPENKKISTTALEFLAITRRPISILELAWAVALGAAPERVTTVAALAKLVDHQRVMNLIQPFVVHVDFSDLLKRQVKLVHQSVKEFIVREWPSNRPGLQDPGISTATDQELIHQRTRSLEAGIFDICIRYLLLDDFGHTDLFSEEQVAIEELSQEFDLFNDDEEPTDYDPGCTWEAWEENMIRYDPTDCGFGALFVYASCHWLEHFGAIANWIKQYCRPQCTIKPRFLSDSRLYDPLSITSLYGSEAMLRDMLESSDFDTDKFLPTPALGAADQILQWGDLSRLRILLDSSIGYQLRNLGFIRLVIKQWSISDTQCKDWDVVFELIDDVLDTLVKGRWGNELLCMAVNAGLPRPYSLLHHQARQ
;
A
#
# COMPACT_ATOMS: atom_id res chain seq x y z
N MET A 1 15.52 15.23 16.62
CA MET A 1 16.29 14.09 17.15
C MET A 1 17.27 13.41 16.18
N ALA A 2 16.79 12.80 15.08
CA ALA A 2 17.61 11.91 14.22
C ALA A 2 18.92 12.53 13.70
N TYR A 3 18.87 13.79 13.23
CA TYR A 3 20.07 14.50 12.76
C TYR A 3 21.16 14.67 13.83
N LEU A 4 20.78 14.92 15.09
CA LEU A 4 21.73 15.07 16.20
C LEU A 4 22.37 13.72 16.55
N ILE A 5 21.59 12.64 16.53
CA ILE A 5 22.08 11.27 16.75
C ILE A 5 23.04 10.87 15.62
N ASP A 6 22.67 11.14 14.37
CA ASP A 6 23.50 10.82 13.20
C ASP A 6 24.80 11.64 13.21
N GLU A 7 24.75 12.91 13.60
CA GLU A 7 25.95 13.76 13.70
C GLU A 7 26.85 13.33 14.89
N LEU A 8 26.27 12.91 16.02
CA LEU A 8 27.02 12.34 17.15
C LEU A 8 27.67 10.99 16.77
N ARG A 9 27.00 10.15 15.98
CA ARG A 9 27.59 8.91 15.43
C ARG A 9 28.74 9.25 14.48
N ARG A 10 28.51 10.16 13.53
CA ARG A 10 29.48 10.55 12.49
C ARG A 10 30.75 11.17 13.08
N ARG A 11 30.63 12.06 14.07
CA ARG A 11 31.79 12.73 14.68
C ARG A 11 32.65 11.80 15.53
N ASN A 12 32.06 10.76 16.09
CA ASN A 12 32.75 9.84 16.98
C ASN A 12 33.05 8.47 16.35
N GLU A 13 32.79 8.31 15.05
CA GLU A 13 32.98 7.06 14.28
C GLU A 13 34.42 6.52 14.37
N HIS A 14 35.40 7.42 14.53
CA HIS A 14 36.83 7.10 14.55
C HIS A 14 37.42 7.07 15.97
N GLN A 15 36.61 7.25 17.02
CA GLN A 15 37.05 7.24 18.41
C GLN A 15 37.09 5.80 18.95
N LEU A 16 38.16 5.45 19.69
CA LEU A 16 38.30 4.12 20.31
C LEU A 16 38.53 4.25 21.82
N PRO A 17 37.72 3.59 22.67
CA PRO A 17 36.55 2.78 22.32
C PRO A 17 35.39 3.63 21.77
N GLN A 18 34.68 3.10 20.78
CA GLN A 18 33.59 3.83 20.11
C GLN A 18 32.46 4.11 21.12
N PRO A 19 32.04 5.38 21.27
CA PRO A 19 31.01 5.72 22.23
C PRO A 19 29.65 5.17 21.81
N LYS A 20 28.82 4.83 22.80
CA LYS A 20 27.45 4.40 22.57
C LYS A 20 26.48 5.57 22.72
N ILE A 21 25.33 5.47 22.08
CA ILE A 21 24.33 6.54 22.08
C ILE A 21 22.97 5.94 22.42
N CYS A 22 22.36 6.44 23.49
CA CYS A 22 21.00 6.12 23.88
C CYS A 22 20.14 7.36 23.69
N TYR A 23 18.90 7.19 23.25
CA TYR A 23 18.00 8.31 23.09
C TYR A 23 16.57 7.93 23.43
N HIS A 24 15.82 8.92 23.91
CA HIS A 24 14.39 8.80 24.20
C HIS A 24 13.66 10.01 23.65
N TYR A 25 12.43 9.81 23.20
CA TYR A 25 11.58 10.90 22.71
C TYR A 25 10.33 10.97 23.59
N CYS A 26 10.20 12.06 24.35
CA CYS A 26 9.01 12.32 25.16
C CYS A 26 7.88 12.79 24.24
N ARG A 27 6.70 12.22 24.38
CA ARG A 27 5.45 12.66 23.74
C ARG A 27 4.52 13.19 24.84
N ASP A 28 3.40 13.81 24.45
CA ASP A 28 2.36 14.31 25.37
C ASP A 28 1.53 13.19 26.05
N ASP A 29 1.87 11.93 25.78
CA ASP A 29 1.40 10.76 26.52
C ASP A 29 2.41 10.43 27.64
N GLU A 30 2.10 9.55 28.59
CA GLU A 30 2.88 9.31 29.82
C GLU A 30 4.38 8.92 29.63
N THR A 31 4.87 8.83 28.39
CA THR A 31 6.26 8.60 27.98
C THR A 31 7.26 9.66 28.46
N GLY A 32 6.78 10.80 28.96
CA GLY A 32 7.59 11.80 29.66
C GLY A 32 7.86 11.50 31.14
N GLN A 33 7.26 10.45 31.73
CA GLN A 33 7.50 10.06 33.12
C GLN A 33 8.88 9.37 33.28
N ALA A 34 9.53 9.64 34.42
CA ALA A 34 10.91 9.21 34.67
C ALA A 34 11.13 7.69 34.57
N SER A 35 10.15 6.87 34.98
CA SER A 35 10.21 5.40 34.86
C SER A 35 10.39 4.94 33.41
N TYR A 36 9.61 5.49 32.47
CA TYR A 36 9.72 5.15 31.04
C TYR A 36 11.04 5.62 30.43
N ILE A 37 11.53 6.78 30.85
CA ILE A 37 12.83 7.30 30.42
C ILE A 37 13.96 6.35 30.89
N PHE A 38 13.99 5.96 32.16
CA PHE A 38 15.02 5.05 32.68
C PHE A 38 14.95 3.67 32.00
N SER A 39 13.75 3.11 31.83
CA SER A 39 13.57 1.81 31.17
C SER A 39 14.01 1.83 29.71
N ALA A 40 13.65 2.87 28.94
CA ALA A 40 14.09 3.02 27.55
C ALA A 40 15.62 3.14 27.43
N LEU A 41 16.26 3.89 28.35
CA LEU A 41 17.72 4.03 28.37
C LEU A 41 18.43 2.72 28.72
N ILE A 42 17.93 1.97 29.72
CA ILE A 42 18.47 0.67 30.09
C ILE A 42 18.29 -0.33 28.94
N LEU A 43 17.12 -0.41 28.32
CA LEU A 43 16.86 -1.29 27.17
C LEU A 43 17.79 -0.98 26.00
N SER A 44 17.99 0.30 25.69
CA SER A 44 18.93 0.74 24.65
C SER A 44 20.38 0.29 24.94
N LEU A 45 20.80 0.30 26.21
CA LEU A 45 22.11 -0.21 26.63
C LEU A 45 22.21 -1.73 26.49
N LEU A 46 21.16 -2.47 26.87
CA LEU A 46 21.12 -3.94 26.76
C LEU A 46 21.13 -4.43 25.30
N GLN A 47 20.51 -3.69 24.37
CA GLN A 47 20.59 -3.97 22.95
C GLN A 47 21.99 -3.73 22.38
N GLN A 48 22.66 -2.66 22.82
CA GLN A 48 23.98 -2.27 22.33
C GLN A 48 25.13 -3.08 22.96
N PHE A 49 24.90 -3.69 24.13
CA PHE A 49 25.83 -4.56 24.82
C PHE A 49 25.16 -5.89 25.19
N PRO A 50 25.18 -6.89 24.29
CA PRO A 50 24.52 -8.17 24.51
C PRO A 50 24.97 -8.89 25.79
N GLY A 51 26.21 -8.67 26.23
CA GLY A 51 26.77 -9.24 27.47
C GLY A 51 26.15 -8.69 28.76
N LEU A 52 25.50 -7.52 28.73
CA LEU A 52 24.82 -6.96 29.90
C LEU A 52 23.46 -7.62 30.18
N LYS A 53 22.91 -8.37 29.21
CA LYS A 53 21.62 -9.06 29.36
C LYS A 53 21.65 -10.09 30.49
N GLY A 54 22.77 -10.81 30.64
CA GLY A 54 22.98 -11.74 31.77
C GLY A 54 23.05 -11.00 33.11
N THR A 55 23.81 -9.91 33.18
CA THR A 55 23.96 -9.09 34.40
C THR A 55 22.63 -8.44 34.83
N PHE A 56 21.81 -8.00 33.88
CA PHE A 56 20.46 -7.49 34.14
C PHE A 56 19.56 -8.60 34.70
N PHE A 57 19.59 -9.79 34.09
CA PHE A 57 18.82 -10.95 34.54
C PHE A 57 19.20 -11.36 35.98
N ASP A 58 20.49 -11.42 36.28
CA ASP A 58 20.98 -11.75 37.63
C ASP A 58 20.59 -10.71 38.67
N TRP A 59 20.69 -9.41 38.34
CA TRP A 59 20.25 -8.31 39.21
C TRP A 59 18.74 -8.37 39.45
N TYR A 60 17.95 -8.56 38.40
CA TYR A 60 16.50 -8.67 38.48
C TYR A 60 16.08 -9.83 39.38
N LYS A 61 16.72 -11.00 39.24
CA LYS A 61 16.47 -12.17 40.09
C LYS A 61 16.89 -11.97 41.55
N LEU A 62 17.95 -11.20 41.81
CA LEU A 62 18.35 -10.83 43.17
C LEU A 62 17.37 -9.86 43.83
N ALA A 63 16.82 -8.90 43.07
CA ALA A 63 15.81 -7.97 43.55
C ALA A 63 14.49 -8.69 43.89
N GLU A 64 14.08 -9.64 43.03
CA GLU A 64 12.93 -10.53 43.25
C GLU A 64 13.10 -11.38 44.52
N ALA A 65 14.29 -11.98 44.71
CA ALA A 65 14.61 -12.76 45.90
C ALA A 65 14.68 -11.93 47.20
N SER A 66 14.89 -10.61 47.10
CA SER A 66 14.87 -9.68 48.24
C SER A 66 13.48 -9.15 48.60
N GLY A 67 12.44 -9.58 47.88
CA GLY A 67 11.04 -9.26 48.14
C GLY A 67 10.48 -8.10 47.33
N ASN A 68 11.19 -7.64 46.29
CA ASN A 68 10.66 -6.66 45.33
C ASN A 68 10.32 -7.36 44.00
N PHE A 69 9.03 -7.58 43.76
CA PHE A 69 8.53 -8.38 42.65
C PHE A 69 8.47 -7.61 41.31
N GLU A 70 8.59 -6.28 41.33
CA GLU A 70 8.59 -5.43 40.12
C GLU A 70 9.73 -4.39 40.11
N PRO A 71 11.00 -4.82 40.10
CA PRO A 71 12.15 -3.90 40.13
C PRO A 71 12.27 -3.03 38.86
N ALA A 72 11.52 -3.33 37.80
CA ALA A 72 11.50 -2.59 36.54
C ALA A 72 10.48 -1.43 36.48
N THR A 73 9.68 -1.24 37.53
CA THR A 73 8.77 -0.10 37.69
C THR A 73 9.21 0.82 38.84
N ASP A 74 10.10 0.35 39.72
CA ASP A 74 10.73 1.13 40.78
C ASP A 74 11.88 2.01 40.24
N ILE A 75 11.60 3.31 40.15
CA ILE A 75 12.53 4.33 39.64
C ILE A 75 13.88 4.29 40.37
N LYS A 76 13.91 4.09 41.69
CA LYS A 76 15.17 4.10 42.46
C LYS A 76 16.04 2.88 42.14
N GLN A 77 15.43 1.73 41.93
CA GLN A 77 16.13 0.50 41.55
C GLN A 77 16.66 0.57 40.12
N LEU A 78 15.86 1.12 39.19
CA LEU A 78 16.30 1.39 37.82
C LEU A 78 17.45 2.40 37.78
N GLU A 79 17.38 3.44 38.61
CA GLU A 79 18.45 4.43 38.76
C GLU A 79 19.73 3.80 39.32
N GLU A 80 19.65 3.02 40.41
CA GLU A 80 20.78 2.33 41.02
C GLU A 80 21.43 1.31 40.06
N PHE A 81 20.61 0.58 39.30
CA PHE A 81 21.08 -0.37 38.31
C PHE A 81 21.72 0.31 37.10
N LEU A 82 21.09 1.37 36.57
CA LEU A 82 21.66 2.17 35.50
C LEU A 82 22.99 2.78 35.95
N GLN A 83 23.06 3.33 37.16
CA GLN A 83 24.30 3.84 37.74
C GLN A 83 25.39 2.76 37.80
N LYS A 84 25.06 1.55 38.26
CA LYS A 84 25.99 0.41 38.29
C LYS A 84 26.46 -0.01 36.89
N ILE A 85 25.60 0.03 35.87
CA ILE A 85 26.01 -0.18 34.48
C ILE A 85 26.97 0.93 34.07
N LEU A 86 26.60 2.20 34.27
CA LEU A 86 27.40 3.34 33.85
C LEU A 86 28.80 3.35 34.49
N GLU A 87 28.91 2.89 35.74
CA GLU A 87 30.18 2.72 36.46
C GLU A 87 31.05 1.57 35.94
N THR A 88 30.45 0.58 35.27
CA THR A 88 31.15 -0.60 34.70
C THR A 88 31.48 -0.46 33.22
N LEU A 89 30.97 0.56 32.53
CA LEU A 89 31.26 0.82 31.13
C LEU A 89 32.69 1.35 30.94
N ASP A 90 33.45 0.68 30.07
CA ASP A 90 34.82 1.04 29.72
C ASP A 90 34.93 2.10 28.61
N ARG A 91 33.81 2.74 28.23
CA ARG A 91 33.71 3.64 27.08
C ARG A 91 32.70 4.76 27.27
N PRO A 92 32.80 5.85 26.50
CA PRO A 92 31.88 6.98 26.65
C PRO A 92 30.46 6.64 26.19
N LEU A 93 29.46 7.19 26.88
CA LEU A 93 28.04 7.08 26.54
C LEU A 93 27.42 8.47 26.36
N PHE A 94 26.67 8.66 25.28
CA PHE A 94 25.86 9.86 25.06
C PHE A 94 24.38 9.52 25.26
N ILE A 95 23.68 10.32 26.05
CA ILE A 95 22.23 10.21 26.27
C ILE A 95 21.57 11.47 25.72
N VAL A 96 20.55 11.31 24.86
CA VAL A 96 19.84 12.43 24.23
C VAL A 96 18.32 12.27 24.43
N ILE A 97 17.64 13.29 24.95
CA ILE A 97 16.19 13.26 25.20
C ILE A 97 15.56 14.46 24.45
N ASP A 98 14.55 14.20 23.60
CA ASP A 98 13.90 15.19 22.71
C ASP A 98 12.36 15.09 22.83
N GLY A 99 11.59 16.11 22.42
CA GLY A 99 10.13 16.12 22.56
C GLY A 99 9.60 16.87 23.78
N LEU A 100 9.95 18.14 23.85
CA LEU A 100 9.25 19.16 24.64
C LEU A 100 8.57 20.12 23.60
N ASP A 101 7.37 19.73 23.14
CA ASP A 101 6.25 20.33 22.34
C ASP A 101 6.42 21.22 21.05
N GLU A 102 5.56 20.96 20.01
CA GLU A 102 5.07 21.73 18.80
C GLU A 102 5.50 21.38 17.32
N LEU A 103 4.55 21.27 16.34
CA LEU A 103 4.75 20.93 14.89
C LEU A 103 4.12 21.94 13.87
N LYS A 104 4.75 22.14 12.68
CA LYS A 104 4.28 22.95 11.51
C LYS A 104 4.32 22.18 10.18
N VAL A 105 3.40 22.44 9.23
CA VAL A 105 3.24 21.69 7.95
C VAL A 105 3.25 22.62 6.71
N ILE A 106 3.77 22.13 5.56
CA ILE A 106 3.77 22.79 4.23
C ILE A 106 3.13 21.86 3.18
N LEU A 107 2.26 22.38 2.31
CA LEU A 107 1.56 21.63 1.25
C LEU A 107 1.93 22.13 -0.16
N SER A 108 2.02 21.23 -1.14
CA SER A 108 2.25 21.54 -2.57
C SER A 108 1.26 20.78 -3.46
N SER A 109 0.61 21.48 -4.39
CA SER A 109 -0.40 20.92 -5.30
C SER A 109 -0.36 21.57 -6.69
N ARG A 110 -0.98 20.93 -7.70
CA ARG A 110 -1.29 21.57 -8.99
C ARG A 110 -2.56 22.42 -8.84
N PRO A 111 -2.75 23.49 -9.64
CA PRO A 111 -3.93 24.34 -9.56
C PRO A 111 -5.16 23.61 -10.12
N GLN A 112 -5.76 22.74 -9.31
CA GLN A 112 -7.09 22.17 -9.54
C GLN A 112 -8.10 23.05 -8.81
N GLU A 113 -9.19 23.42 -9.48
CA GLU A 113 -10.20 24.33 -8.92
C GLU A 113 -10.70 23.85 -7.55
N GLU A 114 -10.98 22.56 -7.41
CA GLU A 114 -11.41 21.90 -6.17
C GLU A 114 -10.45 22.12 -4.99
N ILE A 115 -9.14 22.06 -5.25
CA ILE A 115 -8.09 22.25 -4.22
C ILE A 115 -7.94 23.74 -3.90
N LEU A 116 -8.04 24.60 -4.91
CA LEU A 116 -7.90 26.05 -4.74
C LEU A 116 -9.04 26.62 -3.89
N GLU A 117 -10.26 26.10 -4.06
CA GLU A 117 -11.45 26.41 -3.26
C GLU A 117 -11.26 26.02 -1.79
N GLN A 118 -10.77 24.80 -1.50
CA GLN A 118 -10.61 24.32 -0.12
C GLN A 118 -9.49 25.04 0.65
N LEU A 119 -8.49 25.58 -0.05
CA LEU A 119 -7.30 26.19 0.56
C LEU A 119 -7.31 27.71 0.51
N ASP A 120 -8.47 28.35 0.25
CA ASP A 120 -8.55 29.77 -0.06
C ASP A 120 -7.98 30.71 1.02
N GLU A 121 -8.08 30.30 2.29
CA GLU A 121 -7.64 31.11 3.44
C GLU A 121 -6.16 30.90 3.84
N ILE A 122 -5.42 30.02 3.15
CA ILE A 122 -4.03 29.69 3.49
C ILE A 122 -3.05 30.55 2.68
N VAL A 123 -1.87 30.84 3.24
CA VAL A 123 -0.78 31.51 2.50
C VAL A 123 -0.32 30.62 1.36
N LYS A 124 -0.56 31.07 0.12
CA LYS A 124 -0.19 30.35 -1.12
C LYS A 124 1.04 30.98 -1.78
N ILE A 125 1.88 30.13 -2.39
CA ILE A 125 2.97 30.56 -3.27
C ILE A 125 2.72 29.94 -4.65
N ASP A 126 2.45 30.77 -5.66
CA ASP A 126 2.26 30.31 -7.04
C ASP A 126 3.60 30.21 -7.78
N LEU A 127 3.80 29.10 -8.50
CA LEU A 127 5.01 28.76 -9.23
C LEU A 127 4.79 28.81 -10.75
N SER A 128 4.22 29.91 -11.25
CA SER A 128 3.99 30.14 -12.69
C SER A 128 5.28 30.19 -13.52
N SER A 129 5.14 30.18 -14.85
CA SER A 129 6.25 30.25 -15.81
C SER A 129 7.07 31.53 -15.60
N ASN A 130 8.41 31.39 -15.50
CA ASN A 130 9.31 32.50 -15.24
C ASN A 130 10.62 32.30 -16.01
N GLY A 131 10.85 33.14 -17.02
CA GLY A 131 12.00 33.01 -17.92
C GLY A 131 13.36 33.15 -17.21
N GLU A 132 13.46 33.96 -16.15
CA GLU A 132 14.72 34.10 -15.41
C GLU A 132 15.01 32.86 -14.57
N ARG A 133 13.98 32.30 -13.91
CA ARG A 133 14.09 31.01 -13.21
C ARG A 133 14.47 29.89 -14.17
N ASP A 134 13.81 29.84 -15.33
CA ASP A 134 14.07 28.83 -16.35
C ASP A 134 15.50 28.93 -16.87
N ARG A 135 16.00 30.14 -17.11
CA ARG A 135 17.40 30.39 -17.49
C ARG A 135 18.37 29.82 -16.46
N VAL A 136 18.15 30.09 -15.17
CA VAL A 136 18.99 29.56 -14.09
C VAL A 136 18.94 28.02 -14.04
N ILE A 137 17.76 27.42 -14.21
CA ILE A 137 17.60 25.96 -14.24
C ILE A 137 18.35 25.37 -15.43
N VAL A 138 18.20 25.94 -16.62
CA VAL A 138 18.87 25.52 -17.85
C VAL A 138 20.39 25.62 -17.69
N GLU A 139 20.91 26.78 -17.27
CA GLU A 139 22.34 27.00 -17.05
C GLU A 139 22.93 25.95 -16.11
N LYS A 140 22.32 25.76 -14.93
CA LYS A 140 22.82 24.79 -13.95
C LYS A 140 22.70 23.35 -14.42
N THR A 141 21.68 23.02 -15.19
CA THR A 141 21.48 21.66 -15.72
C THR A 141 22.51 21.35 -16.81
N VAL A 142 22.74 22.29 -17.73
CA VAL A 142 23.74 22.19 -18.79
C VAL A 142 25.16 22.15 -18.20
N GLU A 143 25.49 23.01 -17.25
CA GLU A 143 26.80 23.01 -16.56
C GLU A 143 27.12 21.65 -15.92
N ARG A 144 26.14 21.04 -15.24
CA ARG A 144 26.32 19.78 -14.52
C ARG A 144 26.44 18.57 -15.45
N LYS A 145 25.64 18.54 -16.52
CA LYS A 145 25.50 17.35 -17.39
C LYS A 145 26.30 17.41 -18.68
N LEU A 146 26.56 18.62 -19.18
CA LEU A 146 27.20 18.86 -20.48
C LEU A 146 28.49 19.68 -20.33
N SER A 147 29.25 19.44 -19.26
CA SER A 147 30.52 20.13 -18.96
C SER A 147 31.59 19.98 -20.06
N ASN A 148 31.45 18.95 -20.91
CA ASN A 148 32.39 18.63 -21.99
C ASN A 148 32.11 19.37 -23.31
N LEU A 149 31.09 20.24 -23.38
CA LEU A 149 30.80 21.05 -24.56
C LEU A 149 31.72 22.27 -24.65
N SER A 150 32.00 22.74 -25.88
CA SER A 150 32.67 24.03 -26.07
C SER A 150 31.77 25.19 -25.64
N GLU A 151 32.39 26.32 -25.30
CA GLU A 151 31.69 27.53 -24.87
C GLU A 151 30.59 27.97 -25.85
N ASP A 152 30.89 27.97 -27.15
CA ASP A 152 29.94 28.39 -28.20
C ASP A 152 28.71 27.46 -28.27
N VAL A 153 28.92 26.15 -28.16
CA VAL A 153 27.84 25.16 -28.20
C VAL A 153 27.02 25.23 -26.93
N ARG A 154 27.68 25.43 -25.78
CA ARG A 154 27.02 25.58 -24.48
C ARG A 154 26.14 26.83 -24.47
N ALA A 155 26.64 27.96 -24.95
CA ALA A 155 25.89 29.21 -25.05
C ALA A 155 24.64 29.05 -25.92
N LEU A 156 24.77 28.42 -27.09
CA LEU A 156 23.65 28.13 -27.98
C LEU A 156 22.55 27.28 -27.31
N VAL A 157 22.96 26.23 -26.59
CA VAL A 157 22.03 25.34 -25.86
C VAL A 157 21.33 26.12 -24.75
N VAL A 158 22.07 26.88 -23.93
CA VAL A 158 21.50 27.65 -22.82
C VAL A 158 20.49 28.68 -23.35
N GLU A 159 20.86 29.47 -24.35
CA GLU A 159 19.98 30.48 -24.94
C GLU A 159 18.69 29.86 -25.49
N THR A 160 18.83 28.79 -26.28
CA THR A 160 17.68 28.18 -26.96
C THR A 160 16.74 27.49 -25.97
N LEU A 161 17.28 26.70 -25.02
CA LEU A 161 16.45 26.00 -24.05
C LEU A 161 15.79 26.96 -23.06
N SER A 162 16.45 28.04 -22.65
CA SER A 162 15.85 29.04 -21.74
C SER A 162 14.62 29.71 -22.36
N ARG A 163 14.65 29.97 -23.67
CA ARG A 163 13.52 30.53 -24.41
C ARG A 163 12.36 29.54 -24.58
N LEU A 164 12.67 28.25 -24.74
CA LEU A 164 11.69 27.21 -25.04
C LEU A 164 11.13 26.50 -23.80
N ALA A 165 11.76 26.63 -22.63
CA ALA A 165 11.41 25.87 -21.43
C ALA A 165 9.97 26.09 -20.92
N GLN A 166 9.43 27.31 -21.04
CA GLN A 166 8.06 27.67 -20.64
C GLN A 166 7.67 27.15 -19.23
N GLY A 167 8.57 27.25 -18.25
CA GLY A 167 8.36 26.78 -16.88
C GLY A 167 8.58 25.27 -16.68
N SER A 168 8.85 24.50 -17.74
CA SER A 168 8.98 23.04 -17.68
C SER A 168 10.43 22.61 -17.40
N ALA A 169 10.78 22.56 -16.12
CA ALA A 169 12.08 22.05 -15.68
C ALA A 169 12.34 20.59 -16.12
N ILE A 170 11.28 19.77 -16.21
CA ILE A 170 11.40 18.38 -16.66
C ILE A 170 11.74 18.29 -18.15
N TRP A 171 11.11 19.11 -18.99
CA TRP A 171 11.44 19.18 -20.41
C TRP A 171 12.91 19.58 -20.60
N THR A 172 13.37 20.61 -19.89
CA THR A 172 14.77 21.05 -19.91
C THR A 172 15.72 19.90 -19.58
N LYS A 173 15.45 19.18 -18.48
CA LYS A 173 16.25 18.03 -18.07
C LYS A 173 16.29 16.95 -19.16
N MET A 174 15.14 16.60 -19.74
CA MET A 174 15.05 15.59 -20.79
C MET A 174 15.84 15.96 -22.04
N ILE A 175 15.76 17.22 -22.50
CA ILE A 175 16.51 17.64 -23.69
C ILE A 175 18.02 17.63 -23.42
N VAL A 176 18.45 18.07 -22.25
CA VAL A 176 19.87 18.02 -21.85
C VAL A 176 20.40 16.58 -21.80
N GLU A 177 19.63 15.66 -21.21
CA GLU A 177 19.97 14.23 -21.19
C GLU A 177 19.98 13.62 -22.60
N LEU A 178 19.07 14.03 -23.48
CA LEU A 178 19.09 13.62 -24.88
C LEU A 178 20.35 14.07 -25.60
N ILE A 179 20.81 15.30 -25.38
CA ILE A 179 22.06 15.83 -25.92
C ILE A 179 23.25 15.01 -25.41
N GLU A 180 23.30 14.75 -24.09
CA GLU A 180 24.36 13.97 -23.44
C GLU A 180 24.47 12.57 -24.05
N VAL A 181 23.34 11.85 -24.14
CA VAL A 181 23.28 10.49 -24.69
C VAL A 181 23.63 10.45 -26.17
N ARG A 182 23.17 11.42 -26.97
CA ARG A 182 23.50 11.52 -28.40
C ARG A 182 24.95 11.97 -28.65
N ARG A 183 25.65 12.44 -27.60
CA ARG A 183 27.03 12.95 -27.67
C ARG A 183 27.20 14.02 -28.76
N ILE A 184 26.21 14.90 -28.92
CA ILE A 184 26.27 15.98 -29.89
C ILE A 184 27.25 17.03 -29.38
N ARG A 185 28.35 17.24 -30.09
CA ARG A 185 29.42 18.17 -29.68
C ARG A 185 29.71 19.28 -30.68
N ALA A 186 29.35 19.09 -31.94
CA ALA A 186 29.59 20.07 -32.99
C ALA A 186 28.44 21.09 -33.05
N LEU A 187 28.76 22.33 -33.43
CA LEU A 187 27.83 23.46 -33.41
C LEU A 187 26.65 23.28 -34.37
N ASP A 188 26.90 22.97 -35.64
CA ASP A 188 25.82 22.86 -36.64
C ASP A 188 24.89 21.66 -36.36
N PRO A 189 25.39 20.44 -36.04
CA PRO A 189 24.51 19.35 -35.61
C PRO A 189 23.70 19.65 -34.34
N MET A 190 24.24 20.49 -33.43
CA MET A 190 23.49 20.95 -32.26
C MET A 190 22.35 21.89 -32.66
N ARG A 191 22.62 22.84 -33.56
CA ARG A 191 21.59 23.76 -34.07
C ARG A 191 20.46 23.00 -34.76
N ASP A 192 20.82 22.09 -35.67
CA ASP A 192 19.85 21.23 -36.38
C ASP A 192 19.02 20.36 -35.43
N PHE A 193 19.62 19.92 -34.33
CA PHE A 193 18.92 19.17 -33.28
C PHE A 193 17.91 20.08 -32.56
N LEU A 194 18.37 21.23 -32.05
CA LEU A 194 17.56 22.16 -31.26
C LEU A 194 16.37 22.72 -32.06
N GLU A 195 16.50 22.91 -33.37
CA GLU A 195 15.39 23.34 -34.25
C GLU A 195 14.26 22.30 -34.36
N LYS A 196 14.57 21.02 -34.13
CA LYS A 196 13.63 19.90 -34.26
C LYS A 196 13.12 19.39 -32.91
N VAL A 197 13.52 20.02 -31.81
CA VAL A 197 13.08 19.60 -30.48
C VAL A 197 11.59 19.95 -30.30
N PRO A 198 10.74 18.99 -29.89
CA PRO A 198 9.34 19.28 -29.59
C PRO A 198 9.21 20.20 -28.37
N LEU A 199 8.16 21.04 -28.36
CA LEU A 199 7.90 22.00 -27.28
C LEU A 199 7.48 21.29 -25.97
N PRO A 200 7.53 21.97 -24.81
CA PRO A 200 7.07 21.40 -23.54
C PRO A 200 5.64 20.85 -23.55
N GLU A 201 4.73 21.49 -24.29
CA GLU A 201 3.35 21.03 -24.49
C GLU A 201 3.27 19.68 -25.23
N GLN A 202 4.32 19.31 -25.96
CA GLN A 202 4.46 18.07 -26.73
C GLN A 202 5.36 17.05 -26.02
N LEU A 203 5.40 17.06 -24.69
CA LEU A 203 6.21 16.15 -23.86
C LEU A 203 6.00 14.67 -24.22
N SER A 204 4.80 14.31 -24.65
CA SER A 204 4.47 12.95 -25.11
C SER A 204 5.30 12.50 -26.30
N GLN A 205 5.59 13.38 -27.27
CA GLN A 205 6.45 13.07 -28.41
C GLN A 205 7.89 12.77 -27.98
N LEU A 206 8.39 13.43 -26.93
CA LEU A 206 9.70 13.12 -26.35
C LEU A 206 9.70 11.74 -25.71
N TYR A 207 8.64 11.38 -24.99
CA TYR A 207 8.53 10.04 -24.41
C TYR A 207 8.45 8.94 -25.49
N VAL A 208 7.70 9.15 -26.57
CA VAL A 208 7.68 8.23 -27.73
C VAL A 208 9.08 8.08 -28.35
N SER A 209 9.78 9.19 -28.56
CA SER A 209 11.14 9.19 -29.10
C SER A 209 12.12 8.45 -28.19
N LEU A 210 12.07 8.71 -26.88
CA LEU A 210 12.86 8.00 -25.86
C LEU A 210 12.57 6.51 -25.87
N PHE A 211 11.29 6.13 -25.90
CA PHE A 211 10.87 4.73 -25.89
C PHE A 211 11.36 3.96 -27.13
N SER A 212 11.18 4.54 -28.32
CA SER A 212 11.65 3.92 -29.57
C SER A 212 13.16 3.67 -29.58
N ARG A 213 13.92 4.60 -28.97
CA ARG A 213 15.38 4.47 -28.83
C ARG A 213 15.76 3.39 -27.82
N CYS A 214 15.15 3.37 -26.63
CA CYS A 214 15.48 2.38 -25.59
C CYS A 214 15.18 0.96 -26.08
N THR A 215 14.09 0.78 -26.81
CA THR A 215 13.70 -0.51 -27.36
C THR A 215 14.43 -0.88 -28.65
N SER A 216 15.22 0.03 -29.24
CA SER A 216 15.81 -0.11 -30.58
C SER A 216 14.77 -0.50 -31.65
N ASN A 217 13.51 -0.15 -31.42
CA ASN A 217 12.35 -0.60 -32.19
C ASN A 217 12.11 -2.12 -32.27
N ASP A 218 12.85 -2.93 -31.52
CA ASP A 218 12.68 -4.38 -31.43
C ASP A 218 11.31 -4.72 -30.81
N PRO A 219 10.47 -5.55 -31.46
CA PRO A 219 9.18 -5.98 -30.93
C PRO A 219 9.24 -6.60 -29.53
N GLU A 220 10.27 -7.38 -29.21
CA GLU A 220 10.39 -8.05 -27.91
C GLU A 220 10.71 -7.03 -26.81
N ASN A 221 11.71 -6.16 -27.04
CA ASN A 221 12.04 -5.08 -26.12
C ASN A 221 10.86 -4.11 -25.94
N LYS A 222 10.12 -3.81 -27.02
CA LYS A 222 8.88 -3.02 -26.94
C LYS A 222 7.88 -3.67 -26.00
N LYS A 223 7.64 -4.97 -26.12
CA LYS A 223 6.73 -5.69 -25.22
C LYS A 223 7.18 -5.58 -23.76
N ILE A 224 8.45 -5.88 -23.49
CA ILE A 224 9.06 -5.82 -22.14
C ILE A 224 8.91 -4.41 -21.54
N SER A 225 9.35 -3.38 -22.27
CA SER A 225 9.27 -1.99 -21.81
C SER A 225 7.84 -1.51 -21.63
N THR A 226 6.92 -1.86 -22.54
CA THR A 226 5.51 -1.49 -22.41
C THR A 226 4.91 -2.14 -21.18
N THR A 227 5.07 -3.45 -20.98
CA THR A 227 4.56 -4.13 -19.78
C THR A 227 5.11 -3.51 -18.50
N ALA A 228 6.40 -3.19 -18.45
CA ALA A 228 7.01 -2.57 -17.27
C ALA A 228 6.44 -1.17 -16.96
N LEU A 229 6.28 -0.33 -17.98
CA LEU A 229 5.77 1.03 -17.83
C LEU A 229 4.27 1.05 -17.51
N GLU A 230 3.48 0.21 -18.19
CA GLU A 230 2.06 -0.01 -17.88
C GLU A 230 1.91 -0.47 -16.42
N PHE A 231 2.77 -1.39 -15.96
CA PHE A 231 2.77 -1.85 -14.58
C PHE A 231 3.00 -0.68 -13.60
N LEU A 232 4.09 0.07 -13.78
CA LEU A 232 4.47 1.20 -12.93
C LEU A 232 3.47 2.36 -12.94
N ALA A 233 2.67 2.50 -14.00
CA ALA A 233 1.69 3.58 -14.10
C ALA A 233 0.55 3.43 -13.09
N ILE A 234 0.17 2.21 -12.74
CA ILE A 234 -1.00 1.95 -11.88
C ILE A 234 -0.65 1.18 -10.59
N THR A 235 0.63 0.89 -10.34
CA THR A 235 1.08 0.31 -9.07
C THR A 235 0.67 1.17 -7.87
N ARG A 236 0.23 0.49 -6.80
CA ARG A 236 -0.33 1.12 -5.59
C ARG A 236 0.73 1.56 -4.58
N ARG A 237 1.93 0.98 -4.69
CA ARG A 237 3.11 1.35 -3.90
C ARG A 237 4.37 1.30 -4.77
N PRO A 238 5.47 1.95 -4.36
CA PRO A 238 6.78 1.62 -4.92
C PRO A 238 7.01 0.11 -4.95
N ILE A 239 7.59 -0.34 -6.05
CA ILE A 239 7.87 -1.75 -6.33
C ILE A 239 9.38 -1.99 -6.29
N SER A 240 9.81 -3.19 -5.95
CA SER A 240 11.22 -3.58 -6.02
C SER A 240 11.65 -3.90 -7.46
N ILE A 241 12.96 -3.96 -7.69
CA ILE A 241 13.51 -4.32 -9.01
C ILE A 241 13.08 -5.76 -9.36
N LEU A 242 13.09 -6.66 -8.38
CA LEU A 242 12.67 -8.04 -8.59
C LEU A 242 11.16 -8.15 -8.79
N GLU A 243 10.34 -7.50 -7.97
CA GLU A 243 8.88 -7.50 -8.12
C GLU A 243 8.48 -7.10 -9.56
N LEU A 244 9.07 -6.01 -10.08
CA LEU A 244 8.82 -5.56 -11.44
C LEU A 244 9.32 -6.56 -12.50
N ALA A 245 10.53 -7.09 -12.34
CA ALA A 245 11.11 -8.02 -13.31
C ALA A 245 10.30 -9.32 -13.42
N TRP A 246 9.80 -9.83 -12.29
CA TRP A 246 8.92 -11.01 -12.25
C TRP A 246 7.57 -10.74 -12.93
N ALA A 247 6.95 -9.57 -12.68
CA ALA A 247 5.72 -9.17 -13.36
C ALA A 247 5.91 -9.06 -14.88
N VAL A 248 7.01 -8.46 -15.31
CA VAL A 248 7.31 -8.29 -16.74
C VAL A 248 7.62 -9.62 -17.40
N ALA A 249 8.37 -10.51 -16.74
CA ALA A 249 8.64 -11.85 -17.24
C ALA A 249 7.32 -12.61 -17.49
N LEU A 250 6.37 -12.57 -16.54
CA LEU A 250 5.09 -13.25 -16.68
C LEU A 250 4.18 -12.60 -17.73
N GLY A 251 4.12 -11.27 -17.78
CA GLY A 251 3.34 -10.53 -18.78
C GLY A 251 3.89 -10.65 -20.21
N ALA A 252 5.21 -10.83 -20.34
CA ALA A 252 5.86 -11.06 -21.63
C ALA A 252 5.84 -12.54 -22.06
N ALA A 253 5.77 -13.48 -21.13
CA ALA A 253 5.83 -14.92 -21.38
C ALA A 253 4.64 -15.45 -22.19
N PRO A 254 4.84 -16.48 -23.04
CA PRO A 254 3.75 -17.29 -23.59
C PRO A 254 3.02 -18.06 -22.48
N GLU A 255 1.75 -18.44 -22.70
CA GLU A 255 0.83 -19.14 -21.76
C GLU A 255 1.33 -20.47 -21.14
N ARG A 256 2.59 -20.87 -21.37
CA ARG A 256 3.16 -22.17 -20.98
C ARG A 256 3.92 -22.18 -19.65
N VAL A 257 4.03 -21.05 -18.97
CA VAL A 257 4.70 -20.99 -17.65
C VAL A 257 3.68 -21.30 -16.57
N THR A 258 3.77 -22.49 -15.98
CA THR A 258 2.85 -22.92 -14.92
C THR A 258 3.51 -23.03 -13.56
N THR A 259 4.84 -22.88 -13.46
CA THR A 259 5.56 -22.93 -12.17
C THR A 259 6.45 -21.71 -11.92
N VAL A 260 6.65 -21.36 -10.64
CA VAL A 260 7.54 -20.31 -10.12
C VAL A 260 8.98 -20.57 -10.53
N ALA A 261 9.44 -21.82 -10.47
CA ALA A 261 10.79 -22.19 -10.90
C ALA A 261 11.02 -22.03 -12.41
N ALA A 262 9.98 -22.26 -13.23
CA ALA A 262 10.05 -21.99 -14.66
C ALA A 262 10.02 -20.48 -14.95
N LEU A 263 9.21 -19.72 -14.21
CA LEU A 263 9.16 -18.26 -14.32
C LEU A 263 10.49 -17.61 -13.93
N ALA A 264 11.12 -18.06 -12.84
CA ALA A 264 12.41 -17.56 -12.35
C ALA A 264 13.51 -17.59 -13.43
N LYS A 265 13.48 -18.60 -14.33
CA LYS A 265 14.45 -18.73 -15.44
C LYS A 265 14.27 -17.67 -16.53
N LEU A 266 13.12 -17.00 -16.57
CA LEU A 266 12.80 -15.95 -17.54
C LEU A 266 12.99 -14.54 -16.98
N VAL A 267 13.26 -14.40 -15.68
CA VAL A 267 13.41 -13.11 -15.02
C VAL A 267 14.76 -12.47 -15.38
N ASP A 268 14.70 -11.41 -16.19
CA ASP A 268 15.86 -10.60 -16.57
C ASP A 268 15.71 -9.16 -16.06
N HIS A 269 16.00 -8.97 -14.77
CA HIS A 269 15.89 -7.67 -14.11
C HIS A 269 16.81 -6.62 -14.73
N GLN A 270 18.01 -7.00 -15.18
CA GLN A 270 18.95 -6.06 -15.77
C GLN A 270 18.46 -5.54 -17.12
N ARG A 271 17.93 -6.41 -18.00
CA ARG A 271 17.34 -6.00 -19.28
C ARG A 271 16.13 -5.11 -19.07
N VAL A 272 15.22 -5.48 -18.16
CA VAL A 272 14.03 -4.67 -17.83
C VAL A 272 14.45 -3.27 -17.38
N MET A 273 15.34 -3.18 -16.39
CA MET A 273 15.76 -1.88 -15.85
C MET A 273 16.50 -1.04 -16.88
N ASN A 274 17.39 -1.62 -17.69
CA ASN A 274 18.10 -0.90 -18.76
C ASN A 274 17.14 -0.28 -19.79
N LEU A 275 16.05 -0.98 -20.09
CA LEU A 275 15.06 -0.53 -21.07
C LEU A 275 14.17 0.61 -20.56
N ILE A 276 13.87 0.65 -19.27
CA ILE A 276 12.98 1.66 -18.66
C ILE A 276 13.72 2.76 -17.90
N GLN A 277 15.06 2.67 -17.77
CA GLN A 277 15.90 3.57 -16.99
C GLN A 277 15.60 5.07 -17.19
N PRO A 278 15.28 5.57 -18.40
CA PRO A 278 14.95 6.99 -18.58
C PRO A 278 13.61 7.44 -18.01
N PHE A 279 12.72 6.50 -17.70
CA PHE A 279 11.35 6.75 -17.23
C PHE A 279 11.18 6.57 -15.72
N VAL A 280 12.21 6.05 -15.03
CA VAL A 280 12.17 5.73 -13.60
C VAL A 280 13.15 6.59 -12.81
N VAL A 281 12.88 6.76 -11.51
CA VAL A 281 13.82 7.40 -10.59
C VAL A 281 15.12 6.59 -10.53
N HIS A 282 16.24 7.24 -10.18
CA HIS A 282 17.50 6.52 -9.96
C HIS A 282 17.31 5.43 -8.91
N VAL A 283 17.70 4.21 -9.26
CA VAL A 283 17.58 3.02 -8.40
C VAL A 283 18.95 2.52 -7.99
N ASP A 284 19.02 2.02 -6.77
CA ASP A 284 20.17 1.34 -6.20
C ASP A 284 20.13 -0.15 -6.56
N PHE A 285 21.08 -0.59 -7.37
CA PHE A 285 21.20 -2.00 -7.77
C PHE A 285 21.86 -2.89 -6.70
N SER A 286 22.35 -2.33 -5.58
CA SER A 286 22.92 -3.13 -4.49
C SER A 286 21.85 -3.86 -3.66
N ASP A 287 20.63 -3.33 -3.62
CA ASP A 287 19.48 -3.93 -2.96
C ASP A 287 18.31 -4.06 -3.94
N LEU A 288 18.13 -5.28 -4.47
CA LEU A 288 17.12 -5.58 -5.47
C LEU A 288 15.70 -5.75 -4.88
N LEU A 289 15.59 -5.95 -3.57
CA LEU A 289 14.32 -6.17 -2.84
C LEU A 289 13.75 -4.86 -2.30
N LYS A 290 14.57 -3.82 -2.16
CA LYS A 290 14.12 -2.48 -1.79
C LYS A 290 13.04 -1.96 -2.74
N ARG A 291 11.92 -1.54 -2.15
CA ARG A 291 10.78 -0.92 -2.85
C ARG A 291 11.11 0.51 -3.27
N GLN A 292 11.82 0.64 -4.40
CA GLN A 292 12.40 1.91 -4.84
C GLN A 292 12.03 2.32 -6.26
N VAL A 293 11.53 1.40 -7.08
CA VAL A 293 11.20 1.68 -8.47
C VAL A 293 9.90 2.49 -8.52
N LYS A 294 10.01 3.71 -9.04
CA LYS A 294 8.90 4.63 -9.30
C LYS A 294 9.13 5.35 -10.62
N LEU A 295 8.05 5.76 -11.28
CA LEU A 295 8.16 6.67 -12.42
C LEU A 295 8.86 7.96 -12.00
N VAL A 296 9.72 8.49 -12.86
CA VAL A 296 10.52 9.70 -12.59
C VAL A 296 9.64 10.93 -12.35
N HIS A 297 8.45 10.95 -12.94
CA HIS A 297 7.50 12.06 -12.83
C HIS A 297 6.07 11.66 -13.19
N GLN A 298 5.10 12.38 -12.62
CA GLN A 298 3.66 12.19 -12.87
C GLN A 298 3.27 12.33 -14.35
N SER A 299 3.96 13.19 -15.12
CA SER A 299 3.68 13.35 -16.55
C SER A 299 4.00 12.09 -17.37
N VAL A 300 4.88 11.20 -16.89
CA VAL A 300 5.12 9.88 -17.52
C VAL A 300 3.88 9.00 -17.33
N LYS A 301 3.32 8.99 -16.12
CA LYS A 301 2.08 8.24 -15.82
C LYS A 301 0.92 8.76 -16.68
N GLU A 302 0.75 10.07 -16.76
CA GLU A 302 -0.26 10.70 -17.60
C GLU A 302 -0.08 10.33 -19.07
N PHE A 303 1.15 10.33 -19.58
CA PHE A 303 1.44 9.91 -20.95
C PHE A 303 1.05 8.44 -21.20
N ILE A 304 1.39 7.54 -20.28
CA ILE A 304 1.05 6.11 -20.39
C ILE A 304 -0.47 5.91 -20.39
N VAL A 305 -1.20 6.66 -19.57
CA VAL A 305 -2.66 6.57 -19.43
C VAL A 305 -3.40 7.30 -20.55
N ARG A 306 -2.87 8.36 -21.15
CA ARG A 306 -3.61 9.18 -22.12
C ARG A 306 -3.27 8.88 -23.57
N GLU A 307 -1.99 8.74 -23.89
CA GLU A 307 -1.51 8.85 -25.27
C GLU A 307 -0.77 7.59 -25.75
N TRP A 308 -0.54 6.62 -24.86
CA TRP A 308 0.22 5.43 -25.21
C TRP A 308 -0.58 4.45 -26.09
N PRO A 309 -0.12 4.14 -27.31
CA PRO A 309 -0.77 3.12 -28.14
C PRO A 309 -0.41 1.73 -27.60
N SER A 310 -1.33 1.06 -26.90
CA SER A 310 -1.14 -0.36 -26.60
C SER A 310 -1.22 -1.20 -27.88
N ASN A 311 -0.26 -2.10 -28.05
CA ASN A 311 -0.33 -3.20 -29.02
C ASN A 311 -1.30 -4.30 -28.55
N ARG A 312 -2.57 -3.99 -28.25
CA ARG A 312 -3.61 -5.02 -28.00
C ARG A 312 -4.57 -5.10 -29.21
N PRO A 313 -4.76 -6.28 -29.84
CA PRO A 313 -5.53 -6.44 -31.09
C PRO A 313 -7.07 -6.28 -30.98
N GLY A 314 -7.63 -5.55 -30.01
CA GLY A 314 -9.05 -5.67 -29.66
C GLY A 314 -9.91 -4.41 -29.69
N LEU A 315 -9.36 -3.21 -29.93
CA LEU A 315 -10.09 -1.94 -29.75
C LEU A 315 -9.92 -0.97 -30.93
N GLN A 316 -9.73 -1.49 -32.14
CA GLN A 316 -9.92 -0.71 -33.36
C GLN A 316 -11.35 -0.93 -33.88
N ASP A 317 -12.35 -0.47 -33.14
CA ASP A 317 -13.68 -0.26 -33.72
C ASP A 317 -13.77 1.24 -34.08
N PRO A 318 -13.81 1.63 -35.38
CA PRO A 318 -13.69 3.03 -35.81
C PRO A 318 -14.95 3.89 -35.55
N GLY A 319 -15.89 3.42 -34.72
CA GLY A 319 -17.17 4.08 -34.53
C GLY A 319 -17.54 4.20 -33.07
N ILE A 320 -17.09 5.28 -32.41
CA ILE A 320 -17.82 6.10 -31.42
C ILE A 320 -16.90 7.30 -31.13
N SER A 321 -17.12 8.42 -31.83
CA SER A 321 -16.37 9.67 -31.69
C SER A 321 -17.18 10.70 -30.92
N THR A 322 -17.56 10.38 -29.67
CA THR A 322 -18.26 11.31 -28.75
C THR A 322 -17.87 11.15 -27.27
N ALA A 323 -16.79 10.41 -26.95
CA ALA A 323 -16.33 10.28 -25.56
C ALA A 323 -15.52 11.53 -25.14
N THR A 324 -15.80 12.07 -23.95
CA THR A 324 -14.99 13.13 -23.34
C THR A 324 -13.61 12.58 -22.96
N ASP A 325 -12.58 13.45 -22.90
CA ASP A 325 -11.21 13.05 -22.54
C ASP A 325 -11.14 12.31 -21.19
N GLN A 326 -12.02 12.64 -20.24
CA GLN A 326 -12.14 11.93 -18.95
C GLN A 326 -12.61 10.48 -19.11
N GLU A 327 -13.58 10.22 -20.00
CA GLU A 327 -14.11 8.88 -20.22
C GLU A 327 -13.06 7.96 -20.84
N LEU A 328 -12.28 8.49 -21.80
CA LEU A 328 -11.15 7.78 -22.41
C LEU A 328 -10.06 7.45 -21.37
N ILE A 329 -9.75 8.39 -20.47
CA ILE A 329 -8.79 8.17 -19.37
C ILE A 329 -9.30 7.08 -18.41
N HIS A 330 -10.58 7.11 -18.04
CA HIS A 330 -11.16 6.10 -17.16
C HIS A 330 -11.16 4.70 -17.81
N GLN A 331 -11.57 4.61 -19.08
CA GLN A 331 -11.55 3.36 -19.83
C GLN A 331 -10.13 2.80 -19.97
N ARG A 332 -9.17 3.68 -20.25
CA ARG A 332 -7.76 3.30 -20.40
C ARG A 332 -7.15 2.85 -19.07
N THR A 333 -7.46 3.54 -17.98
CA THR A 333 -7.05 3.14 -16.63
C THR A 333 -7.59 1.77 -16.28
N ARG A 334 -8.89 1.51 -16.51
CA ARG A 334 -9.48 0.17 -16.34
C ARG A 334 -8.78 -0.90 -17.16
N SER A 335 -8.44 -0.60 -18.42
CA SER A 335 -7.73 -1.57 -19.27
C SER A 335 -6.33 -1.90 -18.77
N LEU A 336 -5.62 -0.92 -18.19
CA LEU A 336 -4.31 -1.15 -17.57
C LEU A 336 -4.47 -1.96 -16.28
N GLU A 337 -5.48 -1.64 -15.45
CA GLU A 337 -5.80 -2.38 -14.23
C GLU A 337 -6.12 -3.84 -14.56
N ALA A 338 -6.92 -4.10 -15.59
CA ALA A 338 -7.18 -5.45 -16.10
C ALA A 338 -5.92 -6.16 -16.63
N GLY A 339 -4.91 -5.42 -17.08
CA GLY A 339 -3.63 -5.97 -17.52
C GLY A 339 -2.74 -6.43 -16.37
N ILE A 340 -2.57 -5.59 -15.34
CA ILE A 340 -1.89 -6.00 -14.10
C ILE A 340 -2.65 -7.11 -13.42
N PHE A 341 -3.98 -7.02 -13.49
CA PHE A 341 -4.86 -8.01 -12.93
C PHE A 341 -4.53 -9.42 -13.42
N ASP A 342 -4.52 -9.60 -14.75
CA ASP A 342 -4.16 -10.86 -15.41
C ASP A 342 -2.79 -11.37 -14.95
N ILE A 343 -1.79 -10.48 -14.84
CA ILE A 343 -0.44 -10.84 -14.37
C ILE A 343 -0.48 -11.35 -12.93
N CYS A 344 -1.15 -10.63 -12.03
CA CYS A 344 -1.27 -11.03 -10.62
C CYS A 344 -1.98 -12.39 -10.48
N ILE A 345 -3.03 -12.64 -11.26
CA ILE A 345 -3.77 -13.90 -11.19
C ILE A 345 -3.01 -15.05 -11.78
N ARG A 346 -2.44 -14.88 -12.97
CA ARG A 346 -1.59 -15.90 -13.57
C ARG A 346 -0.40 -16.24 -12.68
N TYR A 347 0.08 -15.27 -11.90
CA TYR A 347 1.08 -15.53 -10.87
C TYR A 347 0.48 -16.39 -9.77
N LEU A 348 -0.59 -15.95 -9.12
CA LEU A 348 -1.20 -16.67 -7.98
C LEU A 348 -1.79 -18.05 -8.34
N LEU A 349 -2.05 -18.31 -9.62
CA LEU A 349 -2.50 -19.60 -10.17
C LEU A 349 -1.37 -20.49 -10.71
N LEU A 350 -0.09 -20.16 -10.47
CA LEU A 350 1.00 -21.09 -10.74
C LEU A 350 0.81 -22.37 -9.91
N ASP A 351 1.08 -23.53 -10.51
CA ASP A 351 0.84 -24.87 -9.97
C ASP A 351 1.53 -25.10 -8.60
N ASP A 352 2.61 -24.38 -8.31
CA ASP A 352 3.32 -24.49 -7.02
C ASP A 352 2.49 -23.94 -5.83
N PHE A 353 1.53 -23.07 -6.12
CA PHE A 353 0.68 -22.44 -5.13
C PHE A 353 -0.51 -23.34 -4.75
N GLY A 354 -0.62 -23.65 -3.46
CA GLY A 354 -1.58 -24.62 -2.91
C GLY A 354 -0.96 -25.96 -2.49
N HIS A 355 0.27 -26.23 -2.94
CA HIS A 355 1.08 -27.38 -2.51
C HIS A 355 2.26 -26.98 -1.60
N THR A 356 2.62 -25.70 -1.61
CA THR A 356 3.69 -25.13 -0.78
C THR A 356 3.07 -24.29 0.34
N ASP A 357 3.46 -24.54 1.58
CA ASP A 357 3.03 -23.74 2.73
C ASP A 357 3.72 -22.38 2.75
N LEU A 358 2.99 -21.35 3.15
CA LEU A 358 3.48 -19.97 3.22
C LEU A 358 4.57 -19.76 4.29
N PHE A 359 4.59 -20.65 5.29
CA PHE A 359 5.55 -20.66 6.37
C PHE A 359 6.29 -22.00 6.35
N SER A 360 7.61 -21.96 6.54
CA SER A 360 8.37 -23.18 6.79
C SER A 360 8.03 -23.78 8.16
N GLU A 361 8.20 -25.09 8.33
CA GLU A 361 8.02 -25.77 9.63
C GLU A 361 8.88 -25.12 10.74
N GLU A 362 10.07 -24.60 10.38
CA GLU A 362 10.96 -23.87 11.29
C GLU A 362 10.40 -22.50 11.70
N GLN A 363 9.78 -21.74 10.80
CA GLN A 363 9.14 -20.45 11.10
C GLN A 363 7.86 -20.63 11.93
N VAL A 364 7.07 -21.67 11.63
CA VAL A 364 5.92 -22.06 12.46
C VAL A 364 6.38 -22.46 13.86
N ALA A 365 7.48 -23.21 13.98
CA ALA A 365 8.03 -23.58 15.30
C ALA A 365 8.61 -22.38 16.08
N ILE A 366 9.14 -21.35 15.41
CA ILE A 366 9.59 -20.09 16.03
C ILE A 366 8.40 -19.22 16.47
N GLU A 367 7.26 -19.30 15.78
CA GLU A 367 5.99 -18.67 16.21
C GLU A 367 5.34 -19.42 17.39
N GLU A 368 5.49 -20.75 17.46
CA GLU A 368 5.04 -21.56 18.60
C GLU A 368 5.89 -21.38 19.87
N LEU A 369 7.07 -20.77 19.77
CA LEU A 369 7.71 -20.13 20.92
C LEU A 369 6.93 -18.86 21.23
N SER A 370 6.33 -18.78 22.41
CA SER A 370 5.60 -17.57 22.84
C SER A 370 6.43 -16.31 22.64
N GLN A 371 5.97 -15.43 21.76
CA GLN A 371 6.31 -14.02 21.84
C GLN A 371 5.65 -13.53 23.13
N GLU A 372 6.45 -13.37 24.19
CA GLU A 372 5.99 -13.13 25.57
C GLU A 372 5.01 -14.20 26.11
N PHE A 373 5.55 -15.30 26.67
CA PHE A 373 4.93 -15.86 27.88
C PHE A 373 5.52 -15.04 29.03
N ASP A 374 4.76 -14.06 29.52
CA ASP A 374 4.87 -13.68 30.91
C ASP A 374 4.47 -14.91 31.75
N LEU A 375 5.43 -15.44 32.53
CA LEU A 375 5.26 -16.71 33.25
C LEU A 375 4.55 -16.53 34.61
N PHE A 376 4.07 -15.32 34.93
CA PHE A 376 3.39 -15.03 36.21
C PHE A 376 2.16 -14.13 36.15
N ASN A 377 1.52 -13.95 34.98
CA ASN A 377 0.17 -13.39 34.92
C ASN A 377 -0.81 -14.39 34.30
N ASP A 378 -1.73 -14.89 35.13
CA ASP A 378 -2.89 -15.71 34.71
C ASP A 378 -4.04 -14.84 34.14
N ASP A 379 -3.85 -13.53 33.98
CA ASP A 379 -4.89 -12.56 33.60
C ASP A 379 -4.58 -11.72 32.36
N GLU A 380 -3.62 -12.12 31.50
CA GLU A 380 -3.48 -11.51 30.18
C GLU A 380 -4.18 -12.36 29.11
N GLU A 381 -5.35 -11.88 28.70
CA GLU A 381 -6.05 -12.34 27.51
C GLU A 381 -5.16 -12.21 26.27
N PRO A 382 -5.41 -13.02 25.20
CA PRO A 382 -4.56 -13.08 24.02
C PRO A 382 -4.25 -11.68 23.50
N THR A 383 -3.02 -11.46 22.99
CA THR A 383 -2.58 -10.22 22.35
C THR A 383 -3.44 -9.92 21.12
N ASP A 384 -4.64 -9.44 21.36
CA ASP A 384 -5.62 -8.97 20.40
C ASP A 384 -5.29 -7.52 20.04
N TYR A 385 -5.76 -7.13 18.87
CA TYR A 385 -5.55 -5.79 18.34
C TYR A 385 -6.13 -4.71 19.27
N ASP A 386 -5.30 -3.77 19.72
CA ASP A 386 -5.71 -2.58 20.47
C ASP A 386 -6.05 -1.42 19.50
N PRO A 387 -7.33 -1.01 19.40
CA PRO A 387 -7.75 0.09 18.54
C PRO A 387 -7.14 1.46 18.88
N GLY A 388 -6.52 1.61 20.05
CA GLY A 388 -5.88 2.84 20.52
C GLY A 388 -4.42 3.01 20.05
N CYS A 389 -3.77 1.97 19.53
CA CYS A 389 -2.38 2.03 19.11
C CYS A 389 -2.22 2.28 17.60
N THR A 390 -1.14 2.95 17.19
CA THR A 390 -0.82 3.09 15.76
C THR A 390 -0.30 1.77 15.21
N TRP A 391 -0.70 1.40 14.00
CA TRP A 391 -0.31 0.14 13.34
C TRP A 391 1.19 -0.10 13.32
N GLU A 392 1.98 0.96 13.10
CA GLU A 392 3.44 0.90 13.08
C GLU A 392 4.03 0.52 14.44
N ALA A 393 3.37 0.89 15.54
CA ALA A 393 3.79 0.55 16.90
C ALA A 393 3.39 -0.88 17.27
N TRP A 394 2.24 -1.35 16.77
CA TRP A 394 1.80 -2.73 16.96
C TRP A 394 2.67 -3.75 16.21
N GLU A 395 3.15 -3.40 15.00
CA GLU A 395 3.96 -4.28 14.15
C GLU A 395 5.48 -4.18 14.39
N GLU A 396 5.97 -3.26 15.24
CA GLU A 396 7.40 -2.93 15.40
C GLU A 396 8.24 -4.11 15.89
N ASN A 397 7.69 -4.91 16.82
CA ASN A 397 8.38 -6.04 17.44
C ASN A 397 8.02 -7.40 16.82
N MET A 398 7.22 -7.43 15.76
CA MET A 398 6.79 -8.68 15.13
C MET A 398 7.88 -9.29 14.24
N ILE A 399 8.04 -10.61 14.32
CA ILE A 399 8.90 -11.34 13.40
C ILE A 399 8.33 -11.20 11.98
N ARG A 400 9.18 -10.79 11.04
CA ARG A 400 8.83 -10.70 9.61
C ARG A 400 9.32 -11.92 8.86
N TYR A 401 8.56 -12.37 7.87
CA TYR A 401 8.94 -13.43 6.93
C TYR A 401 9.10 -12.87 5.51
N ASP A 402 9.99 -13.44 4.71
CA ASP A 402 10.07 -13.18 3.28
C ASP A 402 9.49 -14.39 2.51
N PRO A 403 8.36 -14.25 1.81
CA PRO A 403 7.81 -15.34 1.00
C PRO A 403 8.78 -15.88 -0.07
N THR A 404 9.77 -15.08 -0.47
CA THR A 404 10.82 -15.51 -1.41
C THR A 404 11.63 -16.67 -0.84
N ASP A 405 11.85 -16.70 0.49
CA ASP A 405 12.60 -17.77 1.17
C ASP A 405 11.86 -19.11 1.09
N CYS A 406 10.53 -19.07 1.06
CA CYS A 406 9.67 -20.25 0.89
C CYS A 406 9.43 -20.59 -0.59
N GLY A 407 10.14 -19.95 -1.53
CA GLY A 407 10.06 -20.24 -2.95
C GLY A 407 8.87 -19.59 -3.67
N PHE A 408 8.18 -18.63 -3.06
CA PHE A 408 7.02 -17.97 -3.69
C PHE A 408 7.41 -16.92 -4.74
N GLY A 409 8.69 -16.57 -4.84
CA GLY A 409 9.21 -15.58 -5.77
C GLY A 409 8.84 -14.13 -5.40
N ALA A 410 9.57 -13.18 -5.97
CA ALA A 410 9.56 -11.81 -5.49
C ALA A 410 8.24 -11.04 -5.75
N LEU A 411 7.44 -11.44 -6.75
CA LEU A 411 6.17 -10.77 -7.04
C LEU A 411 5.06 -11.17 -6.06
N PHE A 412 5.23 -12.27 -5.32
CA PHE A 412 4.16 -12.85 -4.49
C PHE A 412 3.52 -11.83 -3.57
N VAL A 413 4.29 -11.11 -2.74
CA VAL A 413 3.74 -10.13 -1.78
C VAL A 413 2.91 -9.05 -2.48
N TYR A 414 3.37 -8.55 -3.63
CA TYR A 414 2.61 -7.54 -4.37
C TYR A 414 1.33 -8.14 -4.94
N ALA A 415 1.45 -9.28 -5.64
CA ALA A 415 0.33 -9.98 -6.22
C ALA A 415 -0.68 -10.32 -5.12
N SER A 416 -0.31 -11.05 -4.09
CA SER A 416 -1.15 -11.52 -2.99
C SER A 416 -1.69 -10.44 -2.05
N CYS A 417 -1.25 -9.18 -2.11
CA CYS A 417 -1.86 -8.08 -1.35
C CYS A 417 -2.81 -7.24 -2.20
N HIS A 418 -2.37 -6.93 -3.42
CA HIS A 418 -3.04 -5.95 -4.28
C HIS A 418 -3.83 -6.60 -5.41
N TRP A 419 -3.77 -7.94 -5.56
CA TRP A 419 -4.56 -8.59 -6.60
C TRP A 419 -6.04 -8.37 -6.37
N LEU A 420 -6.62 -8.27 -5.16
CA LEU A 420 -8.06 -8.00 -5.00
C LEU A 420 -8.48 -6.59 -5.40
N GLU A 421 -7.54 -5.66 -5.37
CA GLU A 421 -7.70 -4.36 -6.04
C GLU A 421 -7.79 -4.55 -7.58
N HIS A 422 -7.62 -5.80 -8.06
CA HIS A 422 -7.60 -6.27 -9.44
C HIS A 422 -8.50 -7.56 -9.76
N PHE A 423 -8.73 -8.58 -8.86
CA PHE A 423 -9.68 -9.77 -8.71
C PHE A 423 -9.31 -11.35 -8.67
N GLY A 424 -10.21 -12.30 -8.26
CA GLY A 424 -10.11 -13.61 -7.50
C GLY A 424 -8.98 -14.72 -7.45
N ALA A 425 -8.28 -14.95 -6.30
CA ALA A 425 -7.82 -16.26 -5.73
C ALA A 425 -7.47 -16.25 -4.20
N ILE A 426 -8.12 -17.05 -3.34
CA ILE A 426 -8.46 -16.61 -1.96
C ILE A 426 -7.59 -17.16 -0.79
N ALA A 427 -7.03 -18.37 -0.81
CA ALA A 427 -6.45 -18.94 0.42
C ALA A 427 -5.13 -18.27 0.89
N ASN A 428 -4.15 -18.15 -0.01
CA ASN A 428 -2.87 -17.50 0.29
C ASN A 428 -3.00 -15.98 0.36
N TRP A 429 -3.98 -15.41 -0.35
CA TRP A 429 -4.37 -14.02 -0.21
C TRP A 429 -4.86 -13.71 1.20
N ILE A 430 -5.85 -14.44 1.74
CA ILE A 430 -6.37 -14.16 3.08
C ILE A 430 -5.21 -14.18 4.08
N LYS A 431 -4.32 -15.16 3.97
CA LYS A 431 -3.13 -15.23 4.82
C LYS A 431 -2.23 -13.99 4.68
N GLN A 432 -1.93 -13.51 3.48
CA GLN A 432 -1.09 -12.31 3.29
C GLN A 432 -1.84 -10.99 3.57
N TYR A 433 -3.13 -10.89 3.27
CA TYR A 433 -3.96 -9.71 3.49
C TYR A 433 -4.09 -9.40 4.98
N CYS A 434 -4.18 -10.46 5.80
CA CYS A 434 -4.05 -10.34 7.25
C CYS A 434 -2.64 -9.90 7.69
N ARG A 435 -1.64 -9.81 6.80
CA ARG A 435 -0.22 -9.60 7.11
C ARG A 435 0.44 -8.64 6.09
N PRO A 436 -0.05 -7.39 5.94
CA PRO A 436 0.39 -6.50 4.86
C PRO A 436 1.89 -6.13 4.90
N GLN A 437 2.52 -6.18 6.08
CA GLN A 437 3.97 -5.98 6.26
C GLN A 437 4.78 -7.27 6.35
N CYS A 438 4.21 -8.41 5.95
CA CYS A 438 4.82 -9.73 6.07
C CYS A 438 5.22 -10.06 7.51
N THR A 439 4.40 -9.66 8.49
CA THR A 439 4.51 -10.11 9.88
C THR A 439 4.01 -11.55 9.98
N ILE A 440 4.67 -12.38 10.78
CA ILE A 440 4.25 -13.78 11.00
C ILE A 440 2.88 -13.81 11.69
N LYS A 441 2.72 -13.00 12.75
CA LYS A 441 1.43 -12.83 13.43
C LYS A 441 0.45 -12.01 12.56
N PRO A 442 -0.81 -12.47 12.37
CA PRO A 442 -1.79 -11.76 11.57
C PRO A 442 -2.31 -10.50 12.27
N ARG A 443 -2.40 -9.39 11.52
CA ARG A 443 -3.01 -8.10 11.87
C ARG A 443 -4.47 -8.20 12.29
N PHE A 444 -5.18 -9.17 11.75
CA PHE A 444 -6.52 -9.54 12.15
C PHE A 444 -6.71 -11.04 11.92
N LEU A 445 -7.41 -11.69 12.84
CA LEU A 445 -7.80 -13.09 12.69
C LEU A 445 -8.92 -13.16 11.64
N SER A 446 -8.55 -13.44 10.40
CA SER A 446 -9.50 -13.78 9.34
C SER A 446 -9.47 -15.28 9.10
N ASP A 447 -10.54 -15.97 9.44
CA ASP A 447 -10.68 -17.39 9.09
C ASP A 447 -11.13 -17.49 7.63
N SER A 448 -10.22 -17.99 6.79
CA SER A 448 -10.46 -18.29 5.38
C SER A 448 -11.66 -19.21 5.11
N ARG A 449 -12.15 -19.92 6.12
CA ARG A 449 -13.33 -20.81 6.05
C ARG A 449 -14.65 -20.10 6.40
N LEU A 450 -14.61 -18.88 6.90
CA LEU A 450 -15.80 -18.10 7.32
C LEU A 450 -16.28 -17.10 6.27
N TYR A 451 -15.50 -16.85 5.21
CA TYR A 451 -15.83 -15.85 4.21
C TYR A 451 -16.11 -16.48 2.85
N ASP A 452 -17.37 -16.32 2.45
CA ASP A 452 -17.83 -16.65 1.12
C ASP A 452 -17.27 -15.66 0.07
N PRO A 453 -16.87 -16.09 -1.14
CA PRO A 453 -16.42 -15.20 -2.20
C PRO A 453 -17.41 -14.06 -2.52
N LEU A 454 -18.72 -14.30 -2.35
CA LEU A 454 -19.75 -13.26 -2.48
C LEU A 454 -19.64 -12.24 -1.36
N SER A 455 -19.44 -12.66 -0.11
CA SER A 455 -19.31 -11.78 1.05
C SER A 455 -18.16 -10.77 0.89
N ILE A 456 -17.01 -11.26 0.39
CA ILE A 456 -15.83 -10.41 0.14
C ILE A 456 -16.14 -9.41 -0.98
N THR A 457 -16.74 -9.88 -2.07
CA THR A 457 -17.12 -9.04 -3.22
C THR A 457 -18.15 -7.99 -2.84
N SER A 458 -19.09 -8.34 -1.97
CA SER A 458 -20.09 -7.44 -1.43
C SER A 458 -19.49 -6.31 -0.59
N LEU A 459 -18.45 -6.59 0.20
CA LEU A 459 -17.77 -5.60 1.03
C LEU A 459 -16.78 -4.73 0.26
N TYR A 460 -15.85 -5.36 -0.45
CA TYR A 460 -14.65 -4.70 -0.98
C TYR A 460 -14.70 -4.50 -2.49
N GLY A 461 -15.63 -5.17 -3.18
CA GLY A 461 -15.80 -5.08 -4.62
C GLY A 461 -16.40 -3.77 -5.10
N SER A 462 -16.33 -3.51 -6.41
CA SER A 462 -17.16 -2.46 -7.04
C SER A 462 -18.60 -2.97 -7.24
N GLU A 463 -19.59 -2.07 -7.31
CA GLU A 463 -20.99 -2.49 -7.55
C GLU A 463 -21.15 -3.26 -8.86
N ALA A 464 -20.42 -2.87 -9.91
CA ALA A 464 -20.44 -3.56 -11.19
C ALA A 464 -19.93 -5.00 -11.06
N MET A 465 -18.90 -5.22 -10.24
CA MET A 465 -18.33 -6.53 -9.97
C MET A 465 -19.26 -7.40 -9.12
N LEU A 466 -19.94 -6.80 -8.15
CA LEU A 466 -20.97 -7.50 -7.39
C LEU A 466 -22.10 -7.98 -8.30
N ARG A 467 -22.58 -7.12 -9.22
CA ARG A 467 -23.61 -7.48 -10.21
C ARG A 467 -23.15 -8.58 -11.16
N ASP A 468 -21.95 -8.46 -11.71
CA ASP A 468 -21.36 -9.46 -12.60
C ASP A 468 -21.20 -10.82 -11.91
N MET A 469 -20.72 -10.85 -10.67
CA MET A 469 -20.62 -12.08 -9.88
C MET A 469 -21.99 -12.74 -9.64
N LEU A 470 -23.01 -11.94 -9.32
CA LEU A 470 -24.38 -12.40 -9.10
C LEU A 470 -25.06 -12.96 -10.36
N GLU A 471 -24.65 -12.50 -11.54
CA GLU A 471 -25.17 -12.95 -12.83
C GLU A 471 -24.41 -14.16 -13.40
N SER A 472 -23.10 -14.26 -13.15
CA SER A 472 -22.20 -15.22 -13.80
C SER A 472 -21.85 -16.45 -12.96
N SER A 473 -22.08 -16.43 -11.64
CA SER A 473 -21.63 -17.49 -10.73
C SER A 473 -22.69 -18.54 -10.42
N ASP A 474 -22.24 -19.77 -10.25
CA ASP A 474 -23.05 -20.89 -9.72
C ASP A 474 -22.80 -21.06 -8.22
N PHE A 475 -23.76 -20.58 -7.43
CA PHE A 475 -23.68 -20.52 -5.96
C PHE A 475 -23.98 -21.85 -5.26
N ASP A 476 -24.32 -22.90 -6.01
CA ASP A 476 -24.52 -24.25 -5.48
C ASP A 476 -23.23 -25.11 -5.53
N THR A 477 -22.11 -24.54 -5.97
CA THR A 477 -20.80 -25.22 -6.04
C THR A 477 -20.08 -25.21 -4.69
N ASP A 478 -19.15 -26.15 -4.50
CA ASP A 478 -18.27 -26.29 -3.32
C ASP A 478 -17.30 -25.10 -3.10
N LYS A 479 -17.34 -24.13 -4.00
CA LYS A 479 -16.59 -22.87 -3.94
C LYS A 479 -17.25 -21.82 -3.04
N PHE A 480 -18.53 -21.99 -2.69
CA PHE A 480 -19.31 -21.08 -1.85
C PHE A 480 -19.71 -21.77 -0.53
N LEU A 481 -19.86 -20.98 0.53
CA LEU A 481 -20.36 -21.43 1.82
C LEU A 481 -21.87 -21.70 1.77
N PRO A 482 -22.43 -22.52 2.68
CA PRO A 482 -23.87 -22.69 2.78
C PRO A 482 -24.55 -21.34 3.04
N THR A 483 -25.53 -20.98 2.22
CA THR A 483 -26.25 -19.68 2.25
C THR A 483 -25.36 -18.44 2.01
N PRO A 484 -24.69 -18.35 0.85
CA PRO A 484 -23.71 -17.30 0.55
C PRO A 484 -24.30 -15.89 0.61
N ALA A 485 -25.57 -15.71 0.20
CA ALA A 485 -26.23 -14.41 0.24
C ALA A 485 -26.42 -13.90 1.67
N LEU A 486 -26.75 -14.80 2.61
CA LEU A 486 -26.99 -14.44 4.01
C LEU A 486 -25.68 -14.03 4.70
N GLY A 487 -24.58 -14.74 4.40
CA GLY A 487 -23.24 -14.35 4.83
C GLY A 487 -22.84 -12.99 4.28
N ALA A 488 -23.07 -12.74 2.99
CA ALA A 488 -22.75 -11.46 2.36
C ALA A 488 -23.57 -10.30 2.95
N ALA A 489 -24.84 -10.54 3.24
CA ALA A 489 -25.71 -9.55 3.86
C ALA A 489 -25.29 -9.19 5.30
N ASP A 490 -24.87 -10.17 6.12
CA ASP A 490 -24.34 -9.92 7.47
C ASP A 490 -23.12 -8.98 7.44
N GLN A 491 -22.23 -9.26 6.50
CA GLN A 491 -21.00 -8.52 6.30
C GLN A 491 -21.28 -7.07 5.88
N ILE A 492 -22.20 -6.85 4.93
CA ILE A 492 -22.63 -5.49 4.54
C ILE A 492 -23.23 -4.74 5.74
N LEU A 493 -24.10 -5.38 6.51
CA LEU A 493 -24.74 -4.76 7.67
C LEU A 493 -23.72 -4.33 8.74
N GLN A 494 -22.67 -5.13 8.95
CA GLN A 494 -21.60 -4.86 9.92
C GLN A 494 -20.61 -3.79 9.43
N TRP A 495 -20.10 -3.91 8.22
CA TRP A 495 -18.92 -3.15 7.77
C TRP A 495 -19.05 -2.46 6.40
N GLY A 496 -20.13 -2.71 5.65
CA GLY A 496 -20.28 -2.24 4.27
C GLY A 496 -21.27 -1.10 4.07
N ASP A 497 -21.41 -0.70 2.80
CA ASP A 497 -22.44 0.22 2.32
C ASP A 497 -23.80 -0.48 2.20
N LEU A 498 -24.79 0.02 2.95
CA LEU A 498 -26.13 -0.56 3.04
C LEU A 498 -26.90 -0.53 1.70
N SER A 499 -26.54 0.36 0.77
CA SER A 499 -27.13 0.40 -0.58
C SER A 499 -26.95 -0.91 -1.36
N ARG A 500 -25.86 -1.65 -1.06
CA ARG A 500 -25.49 -2.90 -1.72
C ARG A 500 -26.37 -4.08 -1.35
N LEU A 501 -27.13 -3.99 -0.24
CA LEU A 501 -28.12 -5.01 0.12
C LEU A 501 -29.22 -5.13 -0.93
N ARG A 502 -29.60 -4.01 -1.57
CA ARG A 502 -30.58 -4.01 -2.66
C ARG A 502 -30.08 -4.82 -3.87
N ILE A 503 -28.78 -4.71 -4.18
CA ILE A 503 -28.14 -5.48 -5.26
C ILE A 503 -28.21 -6.99 -4.99
N LEU A 504 -27.99 -7.41 -3.74
CA LEU A 504 -28.13 -8.82 -3.34
C LEU A 504 -29.59 -9.30 -3.38
N LEU A 505 -30.54 -8.49 -2.92
CA LEU A 505 -31.96 -8.84 -2.86
C LEU A 505 -32.64 -8.93 -4.23
N ASP A 506 -32.18 -8.14 -5.20
CA ASP A 506 -32.65 -8.13 -6.59
C ASP A 506 -32.00 -9.22 -7.45
N SER A 507 -31.01 -9.92 -6.93
CA SER A 507 -30.27 -10.95 -7.64
C SER A 507 -30.96 -12.32 -7.70
N SER A 508 -30.41 -13.22 -8.51
CA SER A 508 -30.83 -14.63 -8.63
C SER A 508 -30.84 -15.39 -7.30
N ILE A 509 -29.96 -15.02 -6.35
CA ILE A 509 -29.85 -15.62 -5.02
C ILE A 509 -30.58 -14.85 -3.93
N GLY A 510 -31.25 -13.74 -4.27
CA GLY A 510 -31.99 -12.90 -3.33
C GLY A 510 -33.09 -13.63 -2.57
N TYR A 511 -33.59 -14.78 -3.07
CA TYR A 511 -34.53 -15.64 -2.35
C TYR A 511 -33.96 -16.16 -1.02
N GLN A 512 -32.64 -16.30 -0.89
CA GLN A 512 -31.96 -16.70 0.35
C GLN A 512 -32.03 -15.61 1.43
N LEU A 513 -32.37 -14.37 1.07
CA LEU A 513 -32.55 -13.24 1.98
C LEU A 513 -34.02 -13.00 2.32
N ARG A 514 -34.97 -13.64 1.62
CA ARG A 514 -36.42 -13.51 1.87
C ARG A 514 -36.93 -14.49 2.92
N ASN A 515 -36.23 -14.59 4.06
CA ASN A 515 -36.59 -15.50 5.14
C ASN A 515 -36.43 -14.85 6.53
N LEU A 516 -36.97 -15.53 7.54
CA LEU A 516 -36.93 -15.08 8.93
C LEU A 516 -35.49 -14.89 9.46
N GLY A 517 -34.53 -15.66 8.96
CA GLY A 517 -33.12 -15.58 9.37
C GLY A 517 -32.49 -14.23 9.02
N PHE A 518 -32.72 -13.74 7.80
CA PHE A 518 -32.25 -12.41 7.38
C PHE A 518 -32.85 -11.28 8.21
N ILE A 519 -34.13 -11.36 8.57
CA ILE A 519 -34.78 -10.29 9.33
C ILE A 519 -34.30 -10.28 10.79
N ARG A 520 -34.08 -11.46 11.39
CA ARG A 520 -33.41 -11.57 12.70
C ARG A 520 -32.00 -10.99 12.66
N LEU A 521 -31.27 -11.22 11.57
CA LEU A 521 -29.93 -10.67 11.36
C LEU A 521 -29.95 -9.14 11.34
N VAL A 522 -30.87 -8.52 10.60
CA VAL A 522 -31.03 -7.05 10.56
C VAL A 522 -31.35 -6.49 11.94
N ILE A 523 -32.29 -7.10 12.68
CA ILE A 523 -32.66 -6.65 14.03
C ILE A 523 -31.46 -6.77 14.99
N LYS A 524 -30.70 -7.87 14.91
CA LYS A 524 -29.48 -8.09 15.71
C LYS A 524 -28.43 -7.02 15.41
N GLN A 525 -28.15 -6.74 14.14
CA GLN A 525 -27.14 -5.75 13.77
C GLN A 525 -27.56 -4.33 14.11
N TRP A 526 -28.85 -3.99 13.99
CA TRP A 526 -29.38 -2.72 14.47
C TRP A 526 -29.10 -2.51 15.96
N SER A 527 -29.35 -3.54 16.78
CA SER A 527 -29.18 -3.46 18.24
C SER A 527 -27.73 -3.28 18.70
N ILE A 528 -26.76 -3.63 17.85
CA ILE A 528 -25.32 -3.57 18.13
C ILE A 528 -24.67 -2.33 17.47
N SER A 529 -25.32 -1.75 16.44
CA SER A 529 -24.76 -0.63 15.69
C SER A 529 -24.89 0.72 16.38
N ASP A 530 -23.89 1.59 16.22
CA ASP A 530 -23.99 3.00 16.60
C ASP A 530 -24.94 3.73 15.62
N THR A 531 -26.19 3.89 16.04
CA THR A 531 -27.34 4.28 15.18
C THR A 531 -27.21 5.67 14.55
N GLN A 532 -26.19 6.45 14.92
CA GLN A 532 -25.92 7.79 14.36
C GLN A 532 -25.06 7.77 13.07
N CYS A 533 -24.44 6.64 12.71
CA CYS A 533 -23.40 6.61 11.67
C CYS A 533 -23.80 5.92 10.33
N LYS A 534 -25.00 5.33 10.22
CA LYS A 534 -25.43 4.59 9.01
C LYS A 534 -26.85 4.97 8.57
N ASP A 535 -27.05 5.10 7.26
CA ASP A 535 -28.36 5.35 6.64
C ASP A 535 -29.19 4.06 6.55
N TRP A 536 -29.82 3.70 7.67
CA TRP A 536 -30.63 2.50 7.79
C TRP A 536 -31.99 2.59 7.09
N ASP A 537 -32.41 3.76 6.61
CA ASP A 537 -33.68 3.92 5.92
C ASP A 537 -33.75 3.01 4.67
N VAL A 538 -32.63 2.84 3.97
CA VAL A 538 -32.49 1.92 2.82
C VAL A 538 -32.80 0.47 3.20
N VAL A 539 -32.38 0.03 4.39
CA VAL A 539 -32.61 -1.34 4.88
C VAL A 539 -34.06 -1.53 5.30
N PHE A 540 -34.68 -0.51 5.89
CA PHE A 540 -36.10 -0.59 6.26
C PHE A 540 -37.03 -0.59 5.05
N GLU A 541 -36.72 0.15 3.99
CA GLU A 541 -37.44 0.04 2.71
C GLU A 541 -37.37 -1.39 2.15
N LEU A 542 -36.20 -2.03 2.22
CA LEU A 542 -36.02 -3.41 1.77
C LEU A 542 -36.82 -4.42 2.61
N ILE A 543 -37.03 -4.16 3.90
CA ILE A 543 -37.91 -4.99 4.76
C ILE A 543 -39.37 -4.81 4.36
N ASP A 544 -39.79 -3.59 4.03
CA ASP A 544 -41.14 -3.30 3.53
C ASP A 544 -41.43 -4.02 2.21
N ASP A 545 -40.42 -4.22 1.35
CA ASP A 545 -40.54 -4.99 0.10
C ASP A 545 -40.69 -6.51 0.32
N VAL A 546 -40.29 -7.04 1.49
CA VAL A 546 -40.37 -8.48 1.84
C VAL A 546 -41.58 -8.79 2.76
N LEU A 547 -42.35 -7.76 3.12
CA LEU A 547 -43.45 -7.81 4.10
C LEU A 547 -44.61 -8.73 3.70
N ASP A 548 -44.89 -8.87 2.41
CA ASP A 548 -45.88 -9.83 1.90
C ASP A 548 -45.49 -11.30 2.17
N THR A 549 -44.19 -11.58 2.22
CA THR A 549 -43.65 -12.91 2.55
C THR A 549 -43.73 -13.16 4.07
N LEU A 550 -43.52 -12.11 4.88
CA LEU A 550 -43.67 -12.13 6.34
C LEU A 550 -45.10 -12.47 6.79
N VAL A 551 -46.09 -11.87 6.13
CA VAL A 551 -47.53 -12.09 6.43
C VAL A 551 -47.94 -13.52 6.11
N LYS A 552 -47.48 -14.07 4.98
CA LYS A 552 -47.73 -15.48 4.61
C LYS A 552 -47.07 -16.47 5.57
N GLY A 553 -45.91 -16.12 6.13
CA GLY A 553 -45.16 -16.94 7.09
C GLY A 553 -45.69 -16.91 8.54
N ARG A 554 -46.61 -16.01 8.89
CA ARG A 554 -47.12 -15.78 10.26
C ARG A 554 -46.03 -15.42 11.29
N TRP A 555 -44.97 -14.73 10.87
CA TRP A 555 -43.83 -14.39 11.73
C TRP A 555 -43.99 -13.07 12.52
N GLY A 556 -45.11 -12.35 12.32
CA GLY A 556 -45.31 -10.99 12.82
C GLY A 556 -45.21 -10.83 14.35
N ASN A 557 -45.80 -11.74 15.13
CA ASN A 557 -45.77 -11.64 16.60
C ASN A 557 -44.36 -11.79 17.18
N GLU A 558 -43.57 -12.71 16.62
CA GLU A 558 -42.21 -12.98 17.09
C GLU A 558 -41.26 -11.82 16.74
N LEU A 559 -41.40 -11.28 15.52
CA LEU A 559 -40.62 -10.13 15.06
C LEU A 559 -40.96 -8.85 15.82
N LEU A 560 -42.23 -8.63 16.18
CA LEU A 560 -42.66 -7.51 17.02
C LEU A 560 -42.01 -7.55 18.41
N CYS A 561 -41.97 -8.73 19.06
CA CYS A 561 -41.31 -8.87 20.36
C CYS A 561 -39.80 -8.60 20.28
N MET A 562 -39.13 -9.07 19.23
CA MET A 562 -37.69 -8.82 19.05
C MET A 562 -37.41 -7.34 18.71
N ALA A 563 -38.22 -6.72 17.87
CA ALA A 563 -38.01 -5.33 17.46
C ALA A 563 -38.24 -4.33 18.61
N VAL A 564 -39.22 -4.59 19.48
CA VAL A 564 -39.48 -3.79 20.69
C VAL A 564 -38.32 -3.90 21.68
N ASN A 565 -37.75 -5.10 21.85
CA ASN A 565 -36.59 -5.29 22.73
C ASN A 565 -35.30 -4.64 22.20
N ALA A 566 -35.19 -4.47 20.87
CA ALA A 566 -34.04 -3.87 20.20
C ALA A 566 -34.14 -2.34 19.99
N GLY A 567 -35.23 -1.69 20.44
CA GLY A 567 -35.38 -0.23 20.35
C GLY A 567 -35.58 0.32 18.92
N LEU A 568 -36.09 -0.48 17.98
CA LEU A 568 -36.31 -0.06 16.59
C LEU A 568 -37.40 1.03 16.49
N PRO A 569 -37.19 2.12 15.72
CA PRO A 569 -38.11 3.27 15.64
C PRO A 569 -39.36 3.05 14.76
N ARG A 570 -39.38 2.01 13.90
CA ARG A 570 -40.55 1.66 13.05
C ARG A 570 -41.27 0.33 13.42
N PRO A 571 -41.76 0.10 14.66
CA PRO A 571 -42.66 -1.04 14.93
C PRO A 571 -44.06 -0.85 14.30
N TYR A 572 -44.39 0.37 13.86
CA TYR A 572 -45.75 0.78 13.51
C TYR A 572 -46.22 0.33 12.12
N SER A 573 -45.34 0.09 11.13
CA SER A 573 -45.74 -0.45 9.81
C SER A 573 -46.18 -1.92 9.90
N LEU A 574 -45.49 -2.72 10.72
CA LEU A 574 -45.86 -4.10 11.08
C LEU A 574 -47.20 -4.18 11.82
N LEU A 575 -47.48 -3.22 12.72
CA LEU A 575 -48.75 -3.14 13.47
C LEU A 575 -49.95 -2.76 12.58
N HIS A 576 -49.76 -1.89 11.58
CA HIS A 576 -50.85 -1.44 10.72
C HIS A 576 -51.40 -2.54 9.79
N HIS A 577 -50.58 -3.54 9.46
CA HIS A 577 -50.98 -4.67 8.62
C HIS A 577 -51.58 -5.84 9.42
N GLN A 578 -51.16 -6.07 10.68
CA GLN A 578 -51.87 -7.00 11.57
C GLN A 578 -53.28 -6.52 11.91
N ALA A 579 -53.51 -5.21 11.99
CA ALA A 579 -54.84 -4.63 12.24
C ALA A 579 -55.81 -4.72 11.03
N ARG A 580 -55.38 -5.24 9.87
CA ARG A 580 -56.21 -5.46 8.67
C ARG A 580 -56.56 -6.94 8.41
N GLN A 581 -56.32 -7.85 9.35
CA GLN A 581 -56.82 -9.23 9.31
C GLN A 581 -57.76 -9.55 10.46
#